data_AF-A0A727HMR0-F1
#
_entry.id   AF-A0A727HMR0-F1
#
_cell.length_a   1.000
_cell.length_b   1.000
_cell.length_c   1.000
_cell.angle_alpha   90.00
_cell.angle_beta   90.00
_cell.angle_gamma   90.00
#
_symmetry.space_group_name_H-M   'P 1'
#
loop_
_entity.id
_entity.type
_entity.pdbx_description
1 polymer ?
#
loop_
_entity_poly.entity_id
_entity_poly.type
_entity_poly.pdbx_seq_one_letter_code
_entity_poly.pdbx_strand_id
1 'polypeptide(L)' 'HKIPIHTFTGEHRILKTDFALLCPNCHKAVHIYLREENLQYEDAKIKIRNILKR' A
#
# COMPACT_ATOMS: atom_id res chain seq x y z
N HIS A 1 -4.69 -3.47 2.29
CA HIS A 1 -3.98 -4.53 1.55
C HIS A 1 -2.70 -3.94 0.96
N LYS A 2 -1.60 -4.69 0.97
CA LYS A 2 -0.33 -4.27 0.35
C LYS A 2 -0.42 -4.27 -1.18
N ILE A 3 -1.31 -5.09 -1.73
CA ILE A 3 -1.65 -5.13 -3.15
C ILE A 3 -3.11 -4.65 -3.29
N PRO A 4 -3.45 -3.73 -4.19
CA PRO A 4 -4.83 -3.33 -4.39
C PRO A 4 -5.70 -4.50 -4.85
N ILE A 5 -6.88 -4.68 -4.26
CA ILE A 5 -7.72 -5.86 -4.53
C ILE A 5 -8.12 -5.96 -6.02
N HIS A 6 -8.29 -4.82 -6.69
CA HIS A 6 -8.69 -4.79 -8.10
C HIS A 6 -7.61 -5.27 -9.08
N THR A 7 -6.36 -5.51 -8.63
CA THR A 7 -5.30 -6.03 -9.50
C THR A 7 -5.30 -7.56 -9.57
N PHE A 8 -6.08 -8.26 -8.74
CA PHE A 8 -6.23 -9.70 -8.84
C PHE A 8 -7.15 -10.07 -10.01
N THR A 9 -6.65 -10.87 -10.95
CA THR A 9 -7.40 -11.32 -12.15
C THR A 9 -8.08 -12.67 -11.99
N GLY A 10 -7.98 -13.29 -10.80
CA GLY A 10 -8.54 -14.59 -10.50
C GLY A 10 -8.57 -14.86 -8.99
N GLU A 11 -8.76 -16.12 -8.60
CA GLU A 11 -8.76 -16.49 -7.19
C GLU A 11 -7.41 -16.16 -6.55
N HIS A 12 -7.47 -15.42 -5.45
CA HIS A 12 -6.30 -15.09 -4.64
C HIS A 12 -6.55 -15.49 -3.19
N ARG A 13 -5.74 -16.43 -2.69
CA ARG A 13 -5.78 -16.82 -1.28
C ARG A 13 -5.15 -15.72 -0.44
N ILE A 14 -5.98 -15.05 0.36
CA ILE A 14 -5.54 -14.00 1.28
C ILE A 14 -4.75 -14.61 2.45
N LEU A 15 -3.57 -14.06 2.70
CA LEU A 15 -2.66 -14.39 3.79
C LEU A 15 -2.46 -13.17 4.70
N LYS A 16 -2.00 -13.41 5.93
CA LYS A 16 -1.66 -12.33 6.87
C LYS A 16 -0.61 -11.37 6.29
N THR A 17 0.27 -11.86 5.42
CA THR A 17 1.33 -11.10 4.75
C THR A 17 0.82 -10.04 3.79
N ASP A 18 -0.41 -10.17 3.31
CA ASP A 18 -1.05 -9.22 2.38
C ASP A 18 -1.58 -7.97 3.08
N PHE A 19 -1.56 -7.97 4.42
CA PHE A 19 -2.01 -6.88 5.24
C PHE A 19 -0.84 -6.11 5.86
N ALA A 20 -1.09 -4.82 6.07
CA ALA A 20 -0.27 -3.95 6.90
C ALA A 20 -1.20 -3.16 7.81
N LEU A 21 -0.85 -3.05 9.09
CA LEU A 21 -1.56 -2.22 10.05
C LEU A 21 -1.07 -0.78 9.90
N LEU A 22 -1.98 0.12 9.57
CA LEU A 22 -1.72 1.53 9.34
C LEU A 22 -2.79 2.37 10.02
N CYS A 23 -2.42 3.55 10.51
CA CYS A 23 -3.41 4.54 10.91
C CYS A 23 -4.17 5.09 9.67
N PRO A 24 -5.34 5.73 9.84
CA PRO A 24 -6.15 6.21 8.73
C PRO A 24 -5.39 7.12 7.74
N ASN A 25 -4.51 7.99 8.24
CA ASN A 25 -3.72 8.91 7.41
C ASN A 25 -2.68 8.15 6.57
N CYS A 26 -1.92 7.25 7.18
CA CYS A 26 -0.93 6.43 6.47
C CYS A 26 -1.61 5.49 5.47
N HIS A 27 -2.77 4.95 5.82
CA HIS A 27 -3.57 4.10 4.92
C HIS A 27 -3.98 4.87 3.66
N LYS A 28 -4.53 6.08 3.81
CA LYS A 28 -4.91 6.94 2.68
C LYS A 28 -3.70 7.28 1.81
N ALA A 29 -2.58 7.69 2.42
CA ALA A 29 -1.37 8.05 1.69
C ALA A 29 -0.79 6.88 0.88
N VAL A 30 -0.69 5.68 1.48
CA VAL A 30 -0.23 4.47 0.78
C VAL A 30 -1.14 4.16 -0.41
N HIS A 31 -2.46 4.21 -0.22
CA HIS A 31 -3.41 3.92 -1.29
C HIS A 31 -3.34 4.91 -2.46
N ILE A 32 -3.05 6.19 -2.20
CA ILE A 32 -2.82 7.18 -3.28
C ILE A 32 -1.60 6.77 -4.10
N TYR A 33 -0.47 6.45 -3.49
CA TYR A 33 0.74 6.06 -4.21
C TYR A 33 0.60 4.73 -4.97
N LEU A 34 -0.10 3.76 -4.40
CA LEU A 34 -0.42 2.50 -5.08
C LEU A 34 -1.29 2.73 -6.33
N ARG A 35 -2.23 3.67 -6.28
CA ARG A 35 -3.18 3.92 -7.38
C ARG A 35 -2.60 4.85 -8.45
N GLU A 36 -2.11 6.01 -8.03
CA GLU A 36 -1.71 7.10 -8.95
C GLU A 36 -0.31 6.90 -9.52
N GLU A 37 0.59 6.30 -8.74
CA GLU A 37 1.99 6.10 -9.14
C GLU A 37 2.33 4.63 -9.40
N ASN A 38 1.35 3.73 -9.31
CA ASN A 38 1.52 2.28 -9.48
C ASN A 38 2.66 1.70 -8.61
N LEU A 39 2.90 2.28 -7.43
CA LEU A 39 3.96 1.84 -6.54
C LEU A 39 3.58 0.55 -5.83
N GLN A 40 4.60 -0.27 -5.52
CA GLN A 40 4.47 -1.34 -4.55
C GLN A 40 4.36 -0.77 -3.14
N TYR A 41 3.78 -1.54 -2.22
CA TYR A 41 3.61 -1.13 -0.82
C TYR A 41 4.91 -0.65 -0.15
N GLU A 42 6.02 -1.35 -0.33
CA GLU A 42 7.29 -0.98 0.31
C GLU A 42 7.86 0.34 -0.25
N ASP A 43 7.72 0.60 -1.55
CA ASP A 43 8.16 1.86 -2.16
C ASP A 43 7.32 3.04 -1.68
N ALA A 44 5.99 2.87 -1.64
CA ALA A 44 5.09 3.88 -1.10
C ALA A 44 5.41 4.19 0.37
N LYS A 45 5.70 3.16 1.18
CA LYS A 45 6.11 3.30 2.59
C LYS A 45 7.43 4.05 2.73
N ILE A 46 8.45 3.74 1.93
CA ILE A 46 9.73 4.45 1.94
C ILE A 46 9.51 5.92 1.58
N LYS A 47 8.75 6.20 0.52
CA LYS A 47 8.44 7.56 0.06
C LYS A 47 7.75 8.40 1.14
N ILE A 48 6.70 7.85 1.77
CA ILE A 48 5.99 8.52 2.88
C ILE A 48 6.95 8.81 4.04
N ARG A 49 7.79 7.85 4.44
CA ARG A 49 8.75 8.05 5.54
C ARG A 49 9.76 9.15 5.22
N ASN A 50 10.22 9.25 3.98
CA ASN A 50 11.16 10.30 3.57
C ASN A 50 10.52 11.69 3.59
N ILE A 51 9.23 11.80 3.27
CA ILE A 51 8.48 13.07 3.36
C ILE A 51 8.33 13.50 4.83
N LEU A 52 8.00 12.55 5.72
CA LEU A 52 7.77 12.84 7.15
C LEU A 52 9.04 13.09 7.97
N LYS A 53 10.23 12.75 7.43
CA LYS A 53 11.53 13.00 8.06
C LYS A 53 12.10 14.40 7.75
N ARG A 54 11.40 15.19 6.93
CA ARG A 54 11.70 16.60 6.72
C ARG A 54 11.21 17.43 7.91
#